data_AF-A0A956UC01-F1
#
_entry.id   AF-A0A956UC01-F1
#
_cell.length_a   1.000
_cell.length_b   1.000
_cell.length_c   1.000
_cell.angle_alpha   90.00
_cell.angle_beta   90.00
_cell.angle_gamma   90.00
#
_symmetry.space_group_name_H-M   'P 1'
#
loop_
_entity.id
_entity.type
_entity.pdbx_description
1 polymer ?
#
loop_
_entity_poly.entity_id
_entity_poly.type
_entity_poly.pdbx_seq_one_letter_code
_entity_poly.pdbx_strand_id
1 'polypeptide(L)'
;EESTEPLVDDIHQAVKDILHLSSKLVDKEVKLAGEIPNTPVELSFWIAANFYGSPRDQQDLLELVDTVDRLDEEFAILDAARKHLAAKVSLKDALG
;
A
#
# COMPACT_ATOMS: atom_id res chain seq x y z
N GLU A 1 -20.04 9.71 -11.76
CA GLU A 1 -18.63 9.81 -11.37
C GLU A 1 -18.57 9.41 -9.92
N GLU A 2 -17.92 8.29 -9.64
CA GLU A 2 -17.73 7.78 -8.29
C GLU A 2 -16.64 8.63 -7.63
N SER A 3 -16.86 9.08 -6.40
CA SER A 3 -15.89 9.96 -5.72
C SER A 3 -14.67 9.15 -5.33
N THR A 4 -13.50 9.52 -5.83
CA THR A 4 -12.23 8.85 -5.56
C THR A 4 -11.58 9.29 -4.24
N GLU A 5 -12.11 10.33 -3.59
CA GLU A 5 -11.55 10.88 -2.35
C GLU A 5 -11.51 9.87 -1.19
N PRO A 6 -12.58 9.06 -0.93
CA PRO A 6 -12.53 8.06 0.13
C PRO A 6 -11.47 6.98 -0.12
N LEU A 7 -11.27 6.58 -1.38
CA LEU A 7 -10.30 5.55 -1.77
C LEU A 7 -8.86 6.04 -1.58
N VAL A 8 -8.58 7.31 -1.89
CA VAL A 8 -7.28 7.94 -1.62
C VAL A 8 -6.95 7.90 -0.12
N ASP A 9 -7.92 8.26 0.72
CA ASP A 9 -7.74 8.26 2.18
C ASP A 9 -7.51 6.84 2.73
N ASP A 10 -8.26 5.86 2.25
CA ASP A 10 -8.13 4.46 2.65
C ASP A 10 -6.75 3.89 2.28
N ILE A 11 -6.26 4.20 1.07
CA ILE A 11 -4.92 3.82 0.62
C ILE A 11 -3.84 4.49 1.47
N HIS A 12 -3.98 5.78 1.78
CA HIS A 12 -3.06 6.49 2.67
C HIS A 12 -2.96 5.81 4.03
N GLN A 13 -4.09 5.42 4.60
CA GLN A 13 -4.12 4.72 5.87
C GLN A 13 -3.47 3.34 5.78
N ALA A 14 -3.75 2.58 4.72
CA ALA A 14 -3.14 1.26 4.48
C ALA A 14 -1.60 1.35 4.39
N VAL A 15 -1.07 2.33 3.65
CA VAL A 15 0.38 2.56 3.54
C VAL A 15 1.00 2.89 4.91
N LYS A 16 0.38 3.79 5.68
CA LYS A 16 0.85 4.14 7.03
C LYS A 16 0.87 2.93 7.96
N ASP A 17 -0.18 2.11 7.92
CA ASP A 17 -0.27 0.88 8.71
C ASP A 17 0.85 -0.10 8.34
N ILE A 18 1.12 -0.29 7.03
CA ILE A 18 2.20 -1.16 6.55
C ILE A 18 3.55 -0.71 7.09
N LEU A 19 3.85 0.60 7.07
CA LEU A 19 5.11 1.13 7.60
C LEU A 19 5.22 0.92 9.11
N HIS A 20 4.14 1.18 9.84
CA HIS A 20 4.08 1.00 11.28
C HIS A 20 4.31 -0.48 11.66
N LEU A 21 3.57 -1.39 11.03
CA LEU A 21 3.67 -2.83 11.27
C LEU A 21 5.05 -3.36 10.86
N SER A 22 5.59 -2.90 9.73
CA SER A 22 6.95 -3.27 9.29
C SER A 22 7.98 -2.82 10.32
N SER A 23 7.88 -1.58 10.80
CA SER A 23 8.79 -1.03 11.81
C SER A 23 8.77 -1.84 13.11
N LYS A 24 7.56 -2.20 13.56
CA LYS A 24 7.37 -3.03 14.75
C LYS A 24 7.90 -4.45 14.56
N LEU A 25 7.75 -5.02 13.36
CA LEU A 25 8.25 -6.35 13.06
C LEU A 25 9.79 -6.41 13.14
N VAL A 26 10.49 -5.39 12.64
CA VAL A 26 11.96 -5.36 12.58
C VAL A 26 12.65 -4.60 13.73
N ASP A 27 11.90 -4.11 14.71
CA ASP A 27 12.39 -3.26 15.83
C ASP A 27 13.22 -2.06 15.37
N LYS A 28 12.90 -1.52 14.20
CA LYS A 28 13.59 -0.38 13.59
C LYS A 28 12.60 0.45 12.81
N GLU A 29 12.76 1.77 12.88
CA GLU A 29 11.94 2.70 12.11
C GLU A 29 12.12 2.50 10.60
N VAL A 30 11.03 2.12 9.92
CA VAL A 30 10.92 2.04 8.47
C VAL A 30 10.22 3.31 7.98
N LYS A 31 10.84 4.02 7.03
CA LYS A 31 10.34 5.27 6.46
C LYS A 31 10.21 5.15 4.95
N LEU A 32 9.27 5.92 4.41
CA LEU A 32 9.20 6.16 2.97
C LEU A 32 10.28 7.16 2.54
N ALA A 33 10.72 7.03 1.30
CA ALA A 33 11.49 8.05 0.62
C ALA A 33 10.51 9.08 0.03
N GLY A 34 10.16 10.11 0.80
CA GLY A 34 9.32 11.21 0.35
C GLY A 34 7.88 11.16 0.84
N GLU A 35 7.06 12.06 0.29
CA GLU A 35 5.66 12.27 0.66
C GLU A 35 4.71 11.41 -0.19
N ILE A 36 3.58 11.01 0.40
CA ILE A 36 2.52 10.26 -0.30
C ILE A 36 1.67 11.29 -1.07
N PRO A 37 1.49 11.14 -2.40
CA PRO A 37 0.66 12.06 -3.18
C PRO A 37 -0.82 12.01 -2.81
N ASN A 38 -1.53 13.11 -3.00
CA ASN A 38 -2.97 13.22 -2.71
C ASN A 38 -3.87 13.12 -3.95
N THR A 39 -3.30 13.22 -5.15
CA THR A 39 -4.10 13.08 -6.37
C THR A 39 -4.20 11.60 -6.74
N PRO A 40 -5.37 11.09 -7.18
CA PRO A 40 -5.55 9.68 -7.51
C PRO A 40 -4.50 9.13 -8.48
N VAL A 41 -4.19 9.89 -9.52
CA VAL A 41 -3.23 9.49 -10.57
C VAL A 41 -1.80 9.42 -10.03
N GLU A 42 -1.34 10.46 -9.32
CA GLU A 42 0.01 10.45 -8.76
C GLU A 42 0.15 9.39 -7.67
N LEU A 43 -0.89 9.19 -6.87
CA LEU A 43 -0.91 8.18 -5.82
C LEU A 43 -0.74 6.78 -6.42
N SER A 44 -1.47 6.45 -7.47
CA SER A 44 -1.34 5.15 -8.13
C SER A 44 0.08 4.92 -8.66
N PHE A 45 0.65 5.88 -9.41
CA PHE A 45 2.01 5.74 -9.90
C PHE A 45 3.05 5.65 -8.77
N TRP A 46 2.80 6.34 -7.66
CA TRP A 46 3.66 6.27 -6.49
C TRP A 46 3.57 4.89 -5.81
N ILE A 47 2.38 4.29 -5.70
CA ILE A 47 2.22 2.93 -5.17
C ILE A 47 2.93 1.93 -6.09
N ALA A 48 2.70 2.04 -7.40
CA ALA A 48 3.38 1.26 -8.43
C ALA A 48 4.91 1.25 -8.25
N ALA A 49 5.50 2.41 -7.98
CA ALA A 49 6.94 2.58 -7.82
C ALA A 49 7.50 2.07 -6.47
N ASN A 50 6.70 2.05 -5.41
CA ASN A 50 7.19 1.75 -4.05
C ASN A 50 6.85 0.34 -3.55
N PHE A 51 5.78 -0.28 -4.04
CA PHE A 51 5.24 -1.53 -3.47
C PHE A 51 5.31 -2.73 -4.42
N TYR A 52 5.53 -2.53 -5.71
CA TYR A 52 5.63 -3.64 -6.66
C TYR A 52 7.08 -4.08 -6.84
N GLY A 53 7.33 -5.36 -6.53
CA GLY A 53 8.65 -5.97 -6.63
C GLY A 53 8.85 -6.84 -7.89
N SER A 54 7.79 -7.13 -8.64
CA SER A 54 7.80 -7.99 -9.81
C SER A 54 7.42 -7.20 -11.07
N PRO A 55 8.22 -7.28 -12.15
CA PRO A 55 7.87 -6.69 -13.44
C PRO A 55 6.52 -7.18 -14.02
N ARG A 56 6.05 -8.37 -13.61
CA ARG A 56 4.76 -8.91 -14.07
C ARG A 56 3.58 -8.18 -13.42
N ASP A 57 3.60 -8.03 -12.11
CA ASP A 57 2.55 -7.32 -11.38
C ASP A 57 2.47 -5.85 -11.84
N GLN A 58 3.63 -5.26 -12.16
CA GLN A 58 3.71 -3.92 -12.73
C GLN A 58 3.14 -3.83 -14.16
N GLN A 59 3.28 -4.89 -14.97
CA GLN A 59 2.74 -4.95 -16.33
C GLN A 59 1.21 -5.05 -16.33
N ASP A 60 0.63 -5.89 -15.46
CA ASP A 60 -0.82 -6.06 -15.37
C ASP A 60 -1.52 -4.74 -15.00
N LEU A 61 -0.86 -3.91 -14.17
CA LEU A 61 -1.32 -2.56 -13.81
C LEU A 61 -1.23 -1.53 -14.93
N LEU A 62 -0.22 -1.62 -15.79
CA LEU A 62 -0.06 -0.73 -16.94
C LEU A 62 -1.15 -0.95 -18.00
N GLU A 63 -1.84 -2.10 -17.95
CA GLU A 63 -2.95 -2.43 -18.83
C GLU A 63 -4.31 -1.87 -18.34
N LEU A 64 -4.39 -1.46 -17.06
CA LEU A 64 -5.55 -0.74 -16.52
C LEU A 64 -5.53 0.72 -16.99
N VAL A 65 -6.56 1.14 -17.71
CA VAL A 65 -6.67 2.51 -18.25
C VAL A 65 -7.35 3.46 -17.27
N ASP A 66 -8.29 2.97 -16.47
CA ASP A 66 -9.01 3.76 -15.48
C ASP A 66 -8.22 3.87 -14.17
N THR A 67 -8.15 5.07 -13.61
CA THR A 67 -7.39 5.34 -12.38
C THR A 67 -8.09 4.81 -11.14
N VAL A 68 -9.42 4.79 -11.12
CA VAL A 68 -10.22 4.27 -10.02
C VAL A 68 -10.05 2.76 -9.93
N ASP A 69 -10.27 2.05 -11.05
CA ASP A 69 -10.08 0.60 -11.13
C ASP A 69 -8.67 0.19 -10.69
N ARG A 70 -7.67 0.99 -11.08
CA ARG A 70 -6.28 0.76 -10.71
C ARG A 70 -6.03 0.96 -9.21
N LEU A 71 -6.59 2.02 -8.61
CA LEU A 71 -6.46 2.29 -7.18
C LEU A 71 -7.19 1.22 -6.33
N ASP A 72 -8.32 0.69 -6.80
CA ASP A 72 -9.04 -0.39 -6.10
C ASP A 72 -8.21 -1.67 -6.03
N GLU A 73 -7.60 -2.08 -7.14
CA GLU A 73 -6.69 -3.23 -7.18
C GLU A 73 -5.44 -2.99 -6.31
N GLU A 74 -4.85 -1.79 -6.40
CA GLU A 74 -3.73 -1.38 -5.55
C GLU A 74 -4.09 -1.44 -4.06
N PHE A 75 -5.28 -0.96 -3.68
CA PHE A 75 -5.76 -1.02 -2.31
C PHE A 75 -5.94 -2.46 -1.83
N ALA A 76 -6.51 -3.34 -2.65
CA ALA A 76 -6.68 -4.75 -2.30
C ALA A 76 -5.32 -5.44 -2.02
N ILE A 77 -4.30 -5.14 -2.82
CA ILE A 77 -2.94 -5.65 -2.64
C ILE A 77 -2.32 -5.10 -1.36
N LEU A 78 -2.42 -3.79 -1.11
CA LEU A 78 -1.92 -3.15 0.10
C LEU A 78 -2.59 -3.71 1.36
N ASP A 79 -3.92 -3.89 1.34
CA ASP A 79 -4.66 -4.44 2.48
C ASP A 79 -4.27 -5.90 2.77
N ALA A 80 -4.07 -6.72 1.74
CA ALA A 80 -3.56 -8.09 1.90
C ALA A 80 -2.16 -8.10 2.54
N ALA A 81 -1.26 -7.24 2.07
CA ALA A 81 0.08 -7.09 2.65
C ALA A 81 0.02 -6.62 4.12
N ARG A 82 -0.83 -5.63 4.42
CA ARG A 82 -1.09 -5.12 5.77
C ARG A 82 -1.56 -6.23 6.71
N LYS A 83 -2.56 -7.01 6.31
CA LYS A 83 -3.08 -8.14 7.11
C LYS A 83 -2.01 -9.19 7.41
N HIS A 84 -1.19 -9.51 6.42
CA HIS A 84 -0.09 -10.46 6.60
C HIS A 84 0.97 -9.92 7.59
N LEU A 85 1.33 -8.64 7.50
CA LEU A 85 2.24 -8.00 8.47
C LEU A 85 1.63 -7.98 9.88
N ALA A 86 0.35 -7.64 10.01
CA ALA A 86 -0.35 -7.62 11.29
C ALA A 86 -0.30 -9.00 11.97
N ALA A 87 -0.57 -10.07 11.22
CA ALA A 87 -0.47 -11.44 11.72
C ALA A 87 0.94 -11.77 12.25
N LYS A 88 2.00 -11.39 11.51
CA LYS A 88 3.39 -11.62 11.94
C LYS A 88 3.74 -10.83 13.20
N VAL A 89 3.31 -9.58 13.28
CA VAL A 89 3.50 -8.73 14.47
C VAL A 89 2.79 -9.33 15.67
N SER A 90 1.54 -9.77 15.53
CA SER A 90 0.81 -10.43 16.63
C SER A 90 1.51 -11.70 17.11
N LEU A 91 2.08 -12.50 16.20
CA LEU A 91 2.87 -13.66 16.59
C LEU A 91 4.14 -13.27 17.36
N LYS A 92 4.84 -12.22 16.91
CA LYS A 92 6.03 -11.70 17.60
C LYS A 92 5.69 -11.22 19.02
N ASP A 93 4.60 -10.45 19.17
CA ASP A 93 4.15 -9.94 20.47
C ASP A 93 3.70 -11.06 21.43
N ALA A 94 3.21 -12.18 20.91
CA ALA A 94 2.79 -13.32 21.72
C ALA A 94 3.94 -14.26 22.13
N LEU A 95 5.04 -14.24 21.38
CA LEU A 95 6.21 -15.12 21.56
C LEU A 95 7.39 -14.43 22.25
N GLY A 96 7.44 -13.10 22.23
CA GLY A 96 8.44 -12.27 22.92
C GLY A 96 7.99 -11.87 24.32
#